data_AF-A0A7X7X983-F1
#
_entry.id   AF-A0A7X7X983-F1
#
_cell.length_a   1.000
_cell.length_b   1.000
_cell.length_c   1.000
_cell.angle_alpha   90.00
_cell.angle_beta   90.00
_cell.angle_gamma   90.00
#
_symmetry.space_group_name_H-M   'P 1'
#
loop_
_entity.id
_entity.type
_entity.pdbx_description
1 polymer ?
#
loop_
_entity_poly.entity_id
_entity_poly.type
_entity_poly.pdbx_seq_one_letter_code
_entity_poly.pdbx_strand_id
1 'polypeptide(L)'
;MAAAANLFVRIGADISELQKKMSEAGSTIEQSGQKMRSLGLSLTASVTAPIVGIGVAAFKASTDFNEAMANVASLIPGQKDRIDDLKGSVQDMAIEFGKSTQDLAGGLYQVISAFGDSAESVKILEINTQAAAAGISSIEEAVALTSAITKAYGDTSADAVQKVSDLALQTVVLGQTTFPELANAMGRVTPIAEALGVTQEELFGSMATLTGVTGSTAE
;
A
#
# COMPACT_ATOMS: atom_id res chain seq x y z
N MET A 1 -92.37 22.42 -51.98
CA MET A 1 -91.28 22.40 -50.98
C MET A 1 -91.02 20.95 -50.60
N ALA A 2 -89.96 20.33 -51.10
CA ALA A 2 -89.53 18.98 -50.70
C ALA A 2 -88.22 19.12 -49.92
N ALA A 3 -88.24 18.70 -48.66
CA ALA A 3 -87.11 18.80 -47.74
C ALA A 3 -86.01 17.79 -48.14
N ALA A 4 -84.80 18.28 -48.41
CA ALA A 4 -83.62 17.43 -48.54
C ALA A 4 -83.19 16.98 -47.14
N ALA A 5 -83.38 15.70 -46.83
CA ALA A 5 -82.84 15.09 -45.62
C ALA A 5 -81.36 14.75 -45.85
N ASN A 6 -80.47 15.35 -45.04
CA ASN A 6 -79.05 15.02 -45.06
C ASN A 6 -78.82 13.65 -44.42
N LEU A 7 -78.30 12.71 -45.21
CA LEU A 7 -77.92 11.38 -44.74
C LEU A 7 -76.48 11.43 -44.19
N PHE A 8 -76.32 11.35 -42.88
CA PHE A 8 -75.02 11.15 -42.24
C PHE A 8 -74.69 9.66 -42.19
N VAL A 9 -73.83 9.19 -43.10
CA VAL A 9 -73.29 7.82 -43.05
C VAL A 9 -72.07 7.83 -42.12
N ARG A 10 -72.21 7.24 -40.92
CA ARG A 10 -71.05 6.92 -40.06
C ARG A 10 -70.47 5.59 -40.52
N ILE A 11 -69.35 5.66 -41.24
CA ILE A 11 -68.59 4.47 -41.62
C ILE A 11 -67.82 4.01 -40.38
N GLY A 12 -68.33 3.00 -39.69
CA GLY A 12 -67.56 2.25 -38.70
C GLY A 12 -66.67 1.25 -39.44
N ALA A 13 -65.40 1.58 -39.66
CA ALA A 13 -64.42 0.57 -40.02
C ALA A 13 -64.14 -0.27 -38.76
N ASP A 14 -64.13 -1.60 -38.89
CA ASP A 14 -63.70 -2.47 -37.80
C ASP A 14 -62.19 -2.27 -37.57
N ILE A 15 -61.88 -1.33 -36.68
CA ILE A 15 -60.53 -0.98 -36.29
C ILE A 15 -59.95 -1.96 -35.26
N SER A 16 -60.70 -2.98 -34.85
CA SER A 16 -60.25 -3.95 -33.83
C SER A 16 -58.98 -4.68 -34.28
N GLU A 17 -58.89 -5.00 -35.57
CA GLU A 17 -57.73 -5.68 -36.15
C GLU A 17 -56.50 -4.76 -36.22
N LEU A 18 -56.70 -3.49 -36.55
CA LEU A 18 -55.66 -2.46 -36.53
C LEU A 18 -55.17 -2.20 -35.10
N GLN A 19 -56.09 -2.09 -34.14
CA GLN A 19 -55.79 -1.86 -32.72
C GLN A 19 -55.03 -3.05 -32.13
N LYS A 20 -55.39 -4.28 -32.52
CA LYS A 20 -54.67 -5.49 -32.13
C LYS A 20 -53.25 -5.52 -32.70
N LYS A 21 -53.06 -5.22 -33.99
CA LYS A 21 -51.73 -5.14 -34.61
C LYS A 21 -50.88 -4.01 -34.04
N MET A 22 -51.48 -2.86 -33.73
CA MET A 22 -50.79 -1.76 -33.06
C MET A 22 -50.38 -2.11 -31.63
N SER A 23 -51.21 -2.85 -30.90
CA SER A 23 -50.89 -3.35 -29.56
C SER A 23 -49.77 -4.40 -29.60
N GLU A 24 -49.81 -5.32 -30.57
CA GLU A 24 -48.75 -6.30 -30.81
C GLU A 24 -47.42 -5.63 -31.21
N ALA A 25 -47.47 -4.60 -32.06
CA ALA A 25 -46.31 -3.79 -32.42
C ALA A 25 -45.75 -3.01 -31.20
N GLY A 26 -46.63 -2.39 -30.40
CA GLY A 26 -46.25 -1.72 -29.16
C GLY A 26 -45.58 -2.67 -28.17
N SER A 27 -46.15 -3.85 -27.96
CA SER A 27 -45.59 -4.89 -27.09
C SER A 27 -44.23 -5.40 -27.59
N THR A 28 -44.06 -5.52 -28.91
CA THR A 28 -42.78 -5.92 -29.53
C THR A 28 -41.70 -4.84 -29.34
N ILE A 29 -42.07 -3.57 -29.49
CA ILE A 29 -41.18 -2.42 -29.24
C ILE A 29 -40.80 -2.38 -27.75
N GLU A 30 -41.77 -2.60 -26.86
CA GLU A 30 -41.56 -2.57 -25.41
C GLU A 30 -40.66 -3.71 -24.95
N GLN A 31 -40.86 -4.94 -25.45
CA GLN A 31 -39.96 -6.07 -25.21
C GLN A 31 -38.55 -5.82 -25.76
N SER A 32 -38.44 -5.22 -26.95
CA SER A 32 -37.14 -4.92 -27.54
C SER A 32 -36.40 -3.84 -26.75
N GLY A 33 -37.11 -2.81 -26.29
CA GLY A 33 -36.57 -1.78 -25.39
C GLY A 33 -36.14 -2.34 -24.04
N GLN A 34 -36.91 -3.25 -23.45
CA GLN A 34 -36.55 -3.94 -22.21
C GLN A 34 -35.31 -4.83 -22.39
N LYS A 35 -35.20 -5.57 -23.51
CA LYS A 35 -33.99 -6.35 -23.85
C LYS A 35 -32.78 -5.45 -24.07
N MET A 36 -32.93 -4.33 -24.75
CA MET A 36 -31.83 -3.38 -24.96
C MET A 36 -31.37 -2.76 -23.64
N ARG A 37 -32.31 -2.44 -22.74
CA ARG A 37 -32.01 -1.96 -21.38
C ARG A 37 -31.34 -3.03 -20.52
N SER A 38 -31.80 -4.28 -20.56
CA SER A 38 -31.19 -5.37 -19.80
C SER A 38 -29.79 -5.71 -20.30
N LEU A 39 -29.56 -5.67 -21.62
CA LEU A 39 -28.22 -5.77 -22.21
C LEU A 39 -27.34 -4.61 -21.76
N GLY A 40 -27.83 -3.37 -21.78
CA GLY A 40 -27.08 -2.20 -21.30
C GLY A 40 -26.71 -2.29 -19.82
N LEU A 41 -27.64 -2.71 -18.96
CA LEU A 41 -27.38 -2.94 -17.54
C LEU A 41 -26.42 -4.10 -17.32
N SER A 42 -26.56 -5.19 -18.08
CA SER A 42 -25.68 -6.35 -18.01
C SER A 42 -24.25 -5.99 -18.42
N LEU A 43 -24.06 -5.25 -19.53
CA LEU A 43 -22.74 -4.75 -19.95
C LEU A 43 -22.15 -3.77 -18.93
N THR A 44 -22.98 -2.89 -18.37
CA THR A 44 -22.53 -1.96 -17.32
C THR A 44 -22.06 -2.72 -16.08
N ALA A 45 -22.80 -3.72 -15.63
CA ALA A 45 -22.45 -4.50 -14.44
C ALA A 45 -21.28 -5.46 -14.67
N SER A 46 -21.17 -6.06 -15.85
CA SER A 46 -20.16 -7.09 -16.15
C SER A 46 -18.84 -6.53 -16.68
N VAL A 47 -18.84 -5.36 -17.29
CA VAL A 47 -17.66 -4.78 -17.94
C VAL A 47 -17.35 -3.39 -17.39
N THR A 48 -18.26 -2.44 -17.53
CA THR A 48 -17.99 -1.04 -17.19
C THR A 48 -17.72 -0.84 -15.71
N ALA A 49 -18.54 -1.41 -14.82
CA ALA A 49 -18.41 -1.23 -13.37
C ALA A 49 -17.11 -1.85 -12.82
N PRO A 50 -16.70 -3.08 -13.20
CA PRO A 50 -15.38 -3.61 -12.85
C PRO A 50 -14.22 -2.73 -13.34
N ILE A 51 -14.26 -2.25 -14.58
CA ILE A 51 -13.20 -1.39 -15.14
C ILE A 51 -13.12 -0.06 -14.39
N VAL A 52 -14.26 0.59 -14.15
CA VAL A 52 -14.31 1.84 -13.35
C VAL A 52 -13.83 1.57 -11.93
N GLY A 53 -14.20 0.43 -11.33
CA GLY A 53 -13.72 0.02 -10.02
C GLY A 53 -12.19 -0.12 -9.96
N ILE A 54 -11.59 -0.82 -10.92
CA ILE A 54 -10.13 -0.94 -11.06
C ILE A 54 -9.49 0.43 -11.26
N GLY A 55 -10.06 1.27 -12.13
CA GLY A 55 -9.57 2.62 -12.40
C GLY A 55 -9.57 3.51 -11.15
N VAL A 56 -10.65 3.48 -10.37
CA VAL A 56 -10.76 4.21 -9.10
C VAL A 56 -9.74 3.68 -8.07
N ALA A 57 -9.58 2.36 -7.97
CA ALA A 57 -8.60 1.76 -7.06
C ALA A 57 -7.15 2.14 -7.43
N ALA A 58 -6.80 2.06 -8.72
CA ALA A 58 -5.48 2.45 -9.21
C ALA A 58 -5.21 3.95 -9.00
N PHE A 59 -6.21 4.80 -9.26
CA PHE A 59 -6.10 6.24 -9.01
C PHE A 59 -5.89 6.55 -7.53
N LYS A 60 -6.64 5.89 -6.64
CA LYS A 60 -6.46 6.03 -5.19
C LYS A 60 -5.07 5.56 -4.76
N ALA A 61 -4.63 4.38 -5.18
CA ALA A 61 -3.30 3.86 -4.85
C ALA A 61 -2.19 4.80 -5.32
N SER A 62 -2.32 5.38 -6.52
CA SER A 62 -1.37 6.38 -7.03
C SER A 62 -1.40 7.68 -6.22
N THR A 63 -2.58 8.15 -5.81
CA THR A 63 -2.71 9.36 -4.98
C THR A 63 -2.08 9.14 -3.61
N ASP A 64 -2.41 8.04 -2.94
CA ASP A 64 -1.88 7.74 -1.62
C ASP A 64 -0.35 7.51 -1.65
N PHE A 65 0.17 6.88 -2.71
CA PHE A 65 1.62 6.74 -2.90
C PHE A 65 2.30 8.11 -3.09
N ASN A 66 1.72 8.99 -3.90
CA ASN A 66 2.25 10.33 -4.09
C ASN A 66 2.20 11.16 -2.79
N GLU A 67 1.17 10.99 -1.97
CA GLU A 67 1.08 11.61 -0.64
C GLU A 67 2.17 11.10 0.30
N ALA A 68 2.39 9.79 0.36
CA ALA A 68 3.48 9.22 1.16
C ALA A 68 4.86 9.73 0.71
N MET A 69 5.09 9.81 -0.61
CA MET A 69 6.33 10.36 -1.16
C MET A 69 6.46 11.88 -1.00
N ALA A 70 5.36 12.61 -0.82
CA ALA A 70 5.40 14.02 -0.46
C ALA A 70 5.98 14.22 0.96
N ASN A 71 5.70 13.30 1.88
CA ASN A 71 6.34 13.31 3.21
C ASN A 71 7.84 13.07 3.10
N VAL A 72 8.28 12.12 2.26
CA VAL A 72 9.70 11.89 1.95
C VAL A 72 10.34 13.16 1.36
N ALA A 73 9.67 13.80 0.40
CA ALA A 73 10.14 15.05 -0.21
C ALA A 73 10.29 16.21 0.78
N SER A 74 9.51 16.22 1.86
CA SER A 74 9.65 17.23 2.92
C SER A 74 10.98 17.13 3.69
N LEU A 75 11.60 15.95 3.72
CA LEU A 75 12.91 15.74 4.36
C LEU A 75 14.08 16.17 3.47
N ILE A 76 13.89 16.19 2.14
CA ILE A 76 14.90 16.58 1.15
C ILE A 76 14.39 17.66 0.19
N PRO A 77 14.12 18.89 0.69
CA PRO A 77 13.50 19.94 -0.10
C PRO A 77 14.36 20.34 -1.31
N GLY A 78 13.72 20.56 -2.46
CA GLY A 78 14.37 21.02 -3.69
C GLY A 78 15.04 19.93 -4.53
N GLN A 79 15.07 18.67 -4.07
CA GLN A 79 15.71 17.56 -4.77
C GLN A 79 14.70 16.75 -5.61
N LYS A 80 14.10 17.39 -6.62
CA LYS A 80 13.02 16.78 -7.42
C LYS A 80 13.45 15.48 -8.12
N ASP A 81 14.58 15.49 -8.82
CA ASP A 81 15.06 14.33 -9.58
C ASP A 81 15.34 13.14 -8.64
N ARG A 82 15.95 13.42 -7.48
CA ARG A 82 16.18 12.41 -6.44
C ARG A 82 14.89 11.80 -5.91
N ILE A 83 13.84 12.60 -5.73
CA ILE A 83 12.53 12.09 -5.30
C ILE A 83 11.89 11.21 -6.38
N ASP A 84 12.04 11.56 -7.65
CA ASP A 84 11.52 10.75 -8.75
C ASP A 84 12.30 9.41 -8.87
N ASP A 85 13.62 9.40 -8.62
CA ASP A 85 14.42 8.16 -8.52
C ASP A 85 13.99 7.27 -7.34
N LEU A 86 13.77 7.89 -6.17
CA LEU A 86 13.31 7.18 -4.97
C LEU A 86 11.89 6.61 -5.17
N LYS A 87 11.02 7.30 -5.91
CA LYS A 87 9.71 6.76 -6.29
C LYS A 87 9.83 5.47 -7.10
N GLY A 88 10.70 5.48 -8.12
CA GLY A 88 10.96 4.28 -8.93
C GLY A 88 11.47 3.13 -8.07
N SER A 89 12.44 3.42 -7.20
CA SER A 89 13.02 2.42 -6.29
C SER A 89 11.97 1.80 -5.36
N VAL A 90 11.08 2.61 -4.77
CA VAL A 90 9.98 2.11 -3.91
C VAL A 90 9.00 1.25 -4.71
N GLN A 91 8.70 1.60 -5.96
CA GLN A 91 7.83 0.80 -6.82
C GLN A 91 8.46 -0.55 -7.17
N ASP A 92 9.75 -0.57 -7.50
CA ASP A 92 10.47 -1.81 -7.79
C ASP A 92 10.52 -2.72 -6.56
N MET A 93 10.83 -2.15 -5.40
CA MET A 93 10.82 -2.89 -4.13
C MET A 93 9.43 -3.43 -3.76
N ALA A 94 8.35 -2.70 -4.09
CA ALA A 94 6.99 -3.18 -3.83
C ALA A 94 6.70 -4.48 -4.59
N ILE A 95 7.23 -4.61 -5.81
CA ILE A 95 7.12 -5.80 -6.64
C ILE A 95 8.03 -6.92 -6.08
N GLU A 96 9.27 -6.58 -5.75
CA GLU A 96 10.27 -7.55 -5.29
C GLU A 96 9.92 -8.19 -3.94
N PHE A 97 9.51 -7.37 -2.96
CA PHE A 97 9.24 -7.82 -1.60
C PHE A 97 7.75 -8.05 -1.30
N GLY A 98 6.86 -7.79 -2.27
CA GLY A 98 5.42 -7.95 -2.10
C GLY A 98 4.82 -7.04 -1.02
N LYS A 99 5.43 -5.87 -0.79
CA LYS A 99 4.99 -4.86 0.19
C LYS A 99 4.25 -3.73 -0.52
N SER A 100 3.36 -3.05 0.19
CA SER A 100 2.69 -1.88 -0.38
C SER A 100 3.69 -0.74 -0.58
N THR A 101 3.49 0.08 -1.61
CA THR A 101 4.30 1.29 -1.82
C THR A 101 4.16 2.30 -0.68
N GLN A 102 3.04 2.25 0.05
CA GLN A 102 2.83 3.08 1.25
C GLN A 102 3.73 2.64 2.40
N ASP A 103 3.80 1.34 2.69
CA ASP A 103 4.68 0.80 3.75
C ASP A 103 6.15 1.11 3.45
N LEU A 104 6.56 0.90 2.20
CA LEU A 104 7.92 1.16 1.75
C LEU A 104 8.25 2.65 1.74
N ALA A 105 7.33 3.53 1.33
CA ALA A 105 7.53 4.98 1.40
C ALA A 105 7.61 5.48 2.86
N GLY A 106 6.81 4.89 3.77
CA GLY A 106 6.92 5.15 5.21
C GLY A 106 8.27 4.70 5.77
N GLY A 107 8.71 3.49 5.42
CA GLY A 107 10.05 3.00 5.76
C GLY A 107 11.16 3.90 5.21
N LEU A 108 11.04 4.34 3.95
CA LEU A 108 12.00 5.26 3.32
C LEU A 108 12.06 6.60 4.04
N TYR A 109 10.91 7.14 4.46
CA TYR A 109 10.84 8.33 5.29
C TYR A 109 11.64 8.13 6.59
N GLN A 110 11.47 6.98 7.27
CA GLN A 110 12.25 6.69 8.48
C GLN A 110 13.75 6.59 8.20
N VAL A 111 14.14 5.95 7.09
CA VAL A 111 15.56 5.85 6.70
C VAL A 111 16.15 7.24 6.49
N ILE A 112 15.52 8.08 5.68
CA ILE A 112 16.01 9.44 5.40
C ILE A 112 15.97 10.31 6.67
N SER A 113 14.96 10.15 7.52
CA SER A 113 14.87 10.86 8.81
C SER A 113 16.01 10.46 9.76
N ALA A 114 16.33 9.17 9.84
CA ALA A 114 17.31 8.66 10.79
C ALA A 114 18.77 8.83 10.33
N PHE A 115 19.02 8.65 9.03
CA PHE A 115 20.36 8.59 8.43
C PHE A 115 20.68 9.75 7.48
N GLY A 116 19.67 10.50 7.02
CA GLY A 116 19.80 11.40 5.89
C GLY A 116 19.64 10.68 4.54
N ASP A 117 19.40 11.46 3.48
CA ASP A 117 19.42 10.92 2.12
C ASP A 117 20.86 10.75 1.62
N SER A 118 21.12 9.60 1.01
CA SER A 118 22.41 9.24 0.43
C SER A 118 22.24 8.19 -0.68
N ALA A 119 23.31 7.87 -1.39
CA ALA A 119 23.29 6.78 -2.38
C ALA A 119 22.83 5.44 -1.78
N GLU A 120 23.09 5.22 -0.49
CA GLU A 120 22.77 3.97 0.22
C GLU A 120 21.34 3.92 0.78
N SER A 121 20.56 5.01 0.74
CA SER A 121 19.24 5.05 1.39
C SER A 121 18.29 3.97 0.90
N VAL A 122 18.30 3.65 -0.40
CA VAL A 122 17.50 2.54 -0.95
C VAL A 122 18.00 1.20 -0.44
N LYS A 123 19.32 1.02 -0.33
CA LYS A 123 19.90 -0.22 0.18
C LYS A 123 19.59 -0.42 1.67
N ILE A 124 19.68 0.64 2.46
CA ILE A 124 19.32 0.64 3.88
C ILE A 124 17.82 0.32 4.05
N LEU A 125 16.95 0.85 3.18
CA LEU A 125 15.53 0.49 3.16
C LEU A 125 15.33 -0.99 2.84
N GLU A 126 16.05 -1.53 1.86
CA GLU A 126 15.99 -2.94 1.46
C GLU A 126 16.36 -3.86 2.63
N ILE A 127 17.49 -3.57 3.29
CA ILE A 127 17.95 -4.32 4.46
C ILE A 127 16.88 -4.33 5.54
N ASN A 128 16.34 -3.15 5.90
CA ASN A 128 15.33 -3.06 6.95
C ASN A 128 13.98 -3.67 6.53
N THR A 129 13.66 -3.69 5.23
CA THR A 129 12.47 -4.38 4.72
C THR A 129 12.58 -5.89 4.89
N GLN A 130 13.76 -6.45 4.58
CA GLN A 130 14.06 -7.86 4.80
C GLN A 130 14.09 -8.21 6.28
N ALA A 131 14.75 -7.37 7.09
CA ALA A 131 14.83 -7.53 8.53
C ALA A 131 13.44 -7.53 9.18
N ALA A 132 12.58 -6.59 8.77
CA ALA A 132 11.20 -6.52 9.24
C ALA A 132 10.38 -7.76 8.87
N ALA A 133 10.56 -8.27 7.64
CA ALA A 133 9.90 -9.52 7.23
C ALA A 133 10.39 -10.73 8.04
N ALA A 134 11.70 -10.83 8.30
CA ALA A 134 12.31 -11.94 9.03
C ALA A 134 12.06 -11.89 10.54
N GLY A 135 12.08 -10.69 11.14
CA GLY A 135 11.84 -10.45 12.56
C GLY A 135 10.37 -10.29 12.94
N ILE A 136 9.45 -10.41 11.96
CA ILE A 136 8.01 -10.20 12.13
C ILE A 136 7.72 -8.83 12.78
N SER A 137 8.32 -7.77 12.23
CA SER A 137 8.16 -6.38 12.67
C SER A 137 7.71 -5.47 11.52
N SER A 138 7.46 -4.20 11.81
CA SER A 138 7.33 -3.16 10.79
C SER A 138 8.70 -2.72 10.27
N ILE A 139 8.73 -2.12 9.07
CA ILE A 139 9.95 -1.52 8.50
C ILE A 139 10.44 -0.38 9.40
N GLU A 140 9.52 0.40 9.97
CA GLU A 140 9.84 1.50 10.87
C GLU A 140 10.54 1.01 12.15
N GLU A 141 10.07 -0.10 12.72
CA GLU A 141 10.68 -0.72 13.91
C GLU A 141 12.08 -1.26 13.61
N ALA A 142 12.26 -1.90 12.44
CA ALA A 142 13.58 -2.34 11.99
C ALA A 142 14.54 -1.15 11.82
N VAL A 143 14.10 -0.07 11.16
CA VAL A 143 14.90 1.15 10.98
C VAL A 143 15.23 1.79 12.33
N ALA A 144 14.29 1.84 13.27
CA ALA A 144 14.53 2.38 14.60
C ALA A 144 15.63 1.61 15.35
N LEU A 145 15.60 0.28 15.30
CA LEU A 145 16.63 -0.57 15.90
C LEU A 145 17.99 -0.36 15.22
N THR A 146 18.04 -0.51 13.89
CA THR A 146 19.30 -0.45 13.15
C THR A 146 19.92 0.93 13.24
N SER A 147 19.14 2.00 13.14
CA SER A 147 19.62 3.39 13.27
C SER A 147 20.11 3.72 14.67
N ALA A 148 19.43 3.27 15.73
CA ALA A 148 19.88 3.55 17.10
C ALA A 148 21.28 2.98 17.36
N ILE A 149 21.54 1.76 16.89
CA ILE A 149 22.79 1.06 17.15
C ILE A 149 23.91 1.55 16.23
N THR A 150 23.68 1.59 14.92
CA THR A 150 24.69 2.06 13.95
C THR A 150 25.16 3.47 14.25
N LYS A 151 24.25 4.39 14.61
CA LYS A 151 24.61 5.75 15.01
C LYS A 151 25.39 5.80 16.30
N ALA A 152 25.05 4.97 17.28
CA ALA A 152 25.79 4.91 18.54
C ALA A 152 27.23 4.40 18.33
N TYR A 153 27.45 3.46 17.41
CA TYR A 153 28.79 2.97 17.02
C TYR A 153 29.50 3.82 15.95
N GLY A 154 28.88 4.91 15.49
CA GLY A 154 29.50 5.87 14.57
C GLY A 154 29.64 5.41 13.12
N ASP A 155 29.07 4.27 12.74
CA ASP A 155 29.09 3.75 11.37
C ASP A 155 27.65 3.52 10.88
N THR A 156 27.20 4.41 9.99
CA THR A 156 25.85 4.39 9.40
C THR A 156 25.84 3.88 7.96
N SER A 157 26.87 3.16 7.53
CA SER A 157 26.91 2.52 6.22
C SER A 157 25.85 1.42 6.09
N ALA A 158 25.48 1.08 4.85
CA ALA A 158 24.59 -0.05 4.59
C ALA A 158 25.15 -1.37 5.15
N ASP A 159 26.47 -1.57 5.09
CA ASP A 159 27.14 -2.76 5.65
C ASP A 159 26.99 -2.83 7.17
N ALA A 160 27.13 -1.71 7.87
CA ALA A 160 26.89 -1.65 9.32
C ALA A 160 25.41 -1.90 9.66
N VAL A 161 24.47 -1.35 8.88
CA VAL A 161 23.04 -1.62 9.03
C VAL A 161 22.74 -3.11 8.83
N GLN A 162 23.32 -3.74 7.80
CA GLN A 162 23.20 -5.18 7.55
C GLN A 162 23.71 -5.99 8.74
N LYS A 163 24.91 -5.66 9.24
CA LYS A 163 25.49 -6.33 10.41
C LYS A 163 24.58 -6.25 11.64
N VAL A 164 24.05 -5.06 11.93
CA VAL A 164 23.13 -4.87 13.06
C VAL A 164 21.83 -5.64 12.86
N SER A 165 21.28 -5.64 11.64
CA SER A 165 20.10 -6.44 11.28
C SER A 165 20.33 -7.93 11.51
N ASP A 166 21.46 -8.47 11.05
CA ASP A 166 21.79 -9.89 11.18
C ASP A 166 21.99 -10.30 12.63
N LEU A 167 22.63 -9.44 13.44
CA LEU A 167 22.77 -9.66 14.88
C LEU A 167 21.42 -9.58 15.59
N ALA A 168 20.58 -8.61 15.26
CA ALA A 168 19.24 -8.48 15.82
C ALA A 168 18.36 -9.70 15.52
N LEU A 169 18.37 -10.19 14.28
CA LEU A 169 17.65 -11.41 13.90
C LEU A 169 18.15 -12.62 14.70
N GLN A 170 19.47 -12.80 14.81
CA GLN A 170 20.03 -13.87 15.63
C GLN A 170 19.62 -13.75 17.09
N THR A 171 19.62 -12.54 17.65
CA THR A 171 19.19 -12.30 19.04
C THR A 171 17.71 -12.58 19.24
N VAL A 172 16.84 -12.25 18.28
CA VAL A 172 15.41 -12.62 18.33
C VAL A 172 15.22 -14.13 18.26
N VAL A 173 16.00 -14.83 17.43
CA VAL A 173 15.89 -16.29 17.25
C VAL A 173 16.45 -17.06 18.45
N LEU A 174 17.57 -16.60 19.02
CA LEU A 174 18.26 -17.26 20.13
C LEU A 174 17.72 -16.84 21.50
N GLY A 175 17.19 -15.62 21.58
CA GLY A 175 16.51 -15.09 22.75
C GLY A 175 15.01 -15.32 22.68
N GLN A 176 14.30 -14.73 23.64
CA GLN A 176 12.84 -14.61 23.60
C GLN A 176 12.49 -13.11 23.61
N THR A 177 12.66 -12.46 22.45
CA THR A 177 12.42 -11.02 22.30
C THR A 177 11.99 -10.64 20.87
N THR A 178 11.76 -9.35 20.64
CA THR A 178 11.31 -8.75 19.37
C THR A 178 12.13 -7.51 19.02
N PHE A 179 12.06 -7.08 17.76
CA PHE A 179 12.75 -5.87 17.30
C PHE A 179 12.36 -4.60 18.07
N PRO A 180 11.07 -4.33 18.35
CA PRO A 180 10.67 -3.15 19.14
C PRO A 180 11.26 -3.16 20.55
N GLU A 181 11.28 -4.31 21.21
CA GLU A 181 11.86 -4.42 22.55
C GLU A 181 13.37 -4.21 22.50
N LEU A 182 14.06 -4.85 21.55
CA LEU A 182 15.50 -4.63 21.31
C LEU A 182 15.78 -3.16 21.04
N ALA A 183 15.01 -2.48 20.19
CA ALA A 183 15.21 -1.06 19.89
C ALA A 183 15.10 -0.20 21.16
N ASN A 184 14.12 -0.51 22.02
CA ASN A 184 13.88 0.22 23.25
C ASN A 184 14.99 0.02 24.29
N ALA A 185 15.44 -1.23 24.49
CA ALA A 185 16.49 -1.54 25.45
C ALA A 185 17.87 -1.10 24.93
N MET A 186 18.20 -1.50 23.70
CA MET A 186 19.49 -1.21 23.08
C MET A 186 19.68 0.28 22.84
N GLY A 187 18.62 1.04 22.54
CA GLY A 187 18.71 2.50 22.44
C GLY A 187 19.25 3.19 23.70
N ARG A 188 19.02 2.61 24.89
CA ARG A 188 19.53 3.14 26.17
C ARG A 188 20.95 2.67 26.48
N VAL A 189 21.25 1.39 26.21
CA VAL A 189 22.50 0.77 26.65
C VAL A 189 23.62 0.88 25.62
N THR A 190 23.30 1.03 24.34
CA THR A 190 24.30 1.02 23.26
C THR A 190 25.33 2.15 23.39
N PRO A 191 24.96 3.42 23.69
CA PRO A 191 25.96 4.47 23.87
C PRO A 191 26.90 4.21 25.05
N ILE A 192 26.41 3.53 26.10
CA ILE A 192 27.24 3.16 27.27
C ILE A 192 28.17 2.01 26.90
N ALA A 193 27.66 1.01 26.18
CA ALA A 193 28.44 -0.12 25.70
C ALA A 193 29.59 0.33 24.78
N GLU A 194 29.32 1.24 23.84
CA GLU A 194 30.32 1.83 22.97
C GLU A 194 31.39 2.60 23.76
N ALA A 195 30.98 3.45 24.71
CA ALA A 195 31.91 4.19 25.57
C ALA A 195 32.81 3.28 26.43
N LEU A 196 32.36 2.05 26.71
CA LEU A 196 33.12 1.02 27.43
C LEU A 196 33.93 0.10 26.50
N GLY A 197 33.87 0.31 25.18
CA GLY A 197 34.57 -0.50 24.18
C GLY A 197 33.97 -1.90 23.97
N VAL A 198 32.72 -2.11 24.37
CA VAL A 198 32.00 -3.37 24.13
C VAL A 198 31.64 -3.46 22.65
N THR A 199 31.87 -4.62 22.04
CA THR A 199 31.53 -4.85 20.64
C THR A 199 30.03 -5.08 20.44
N GLN A 200 29.53 -4.87 19.22
CA GLN A 200 28.13 -5.15 18.88
C GLN A 200 27.78 -6.62 19.15
N GLU A 201 28.68 -7.53 18.80
CA GLU A 201 28.54 -8.98 18.99
C GLU A 201 28.38 -9.35 20.48
N GLU A 202 29.20 -8.75 21.35
CA GLU A 202 29.09 -8.96 22.79
C GLU A 202 27.79 -8.38 23.35
N LEU A 203 27.39 -7.19 22.89
CA LEU A 203 26.16 -6.56 23.31
C LEU A 203 24.93 -7.42 22.91
N PHE A 204 24.81 -7.77 21.64
CA PHE A 204 23.70 -8.62 21.15
C PHE A 204 23.72 -10.04 21.74
N GLY A 205 24.90 -10.62 21.97
CA GLY A 205 25.04 -11.92 22.63
C GLY A 205 24.58 -11.90 24.09
N SER A 206 24.86 -10.81 24.80
CA SER A 206 24.38 -10.62 26.17
C SER A 206 22.85 -10.51 26.22
N MET A 207 22.25 -9.75 25.29
CA MET A 207 20.80 -9.64 25.15
C MET A 207 20.15 -10.99 24.82
N ALA A 208 20.72 -11.76 23.89
CA ALA A 208 20.19 -13.08 23.54
C ALA A 208 20.18 -14.03 24.74
N THR A 209 21.26 -14.04 25.51
CA THR A 209 21.38 -14.88 26.71
C THR A 209 20.40 -14.45 27.81
N LEU A 210 20.33 -13.15 28.09
CA LEU A 210 19.45 -12.60 29.12
C LEU A 210 17.99 -12.89 28.79
N THR A 211 17.55 -12.52 27.60
CA THR A 211 16.17 -12.64 27.15
C THR A 211 15.74 -14.09 26.95
N GLY A 212 16.67 -14.97 26.55
CA GLY A 212 16.43 -16.40 26.51
C GLY A 212 16.06 -16.98 27.88
N VAL A 213 16.58 -16.40 28.96
CA VAL A 213 16.32 -16.83 30.35
C VAL A 213 15.13 -16.08 30.98
N THR A 214 15.04 -14.76 30.79
CA THR A 214 14.01 -13.91 31.42
C THR A 214 12.69 -13.88 30.66
N GLY A 215 12.70 -14.23 29.36
CA GLY A 215 11.51 -14.21 28.50
C GLY A 215 11.09 -12.81 28.01
N SER A 216 11.88 -11.76 28.26
CA SER A 216 11.65 -10.42 27.71
C SER A 216 12.92 -9.54 27.74
N THR A 217 12.93 -8.49 26.92
CA THR A 217 14.01 -7.47 26.84
C THR A 217 13.72 -6.21 27.67
N ALA A 218 12.57 -6.16 28.37
CA ALA A 218 12.12 -4.95 29.06
C ALA A 218 12.76 -4.71 30.44
N GLU A 219 13.42 -5.72 31.03
CA GLU A 219 14.17 -5.61 32.29
C GLU A 219 15.63 -5.19 32.06
#